data_AF-A0A7X6HKF9-F1
#
_entry.id   AF-A0A7X6HKF9-F1
#
_cell.length_a   1.000
_cell.length_b   1.000
_cell.length_c   1.000
_cell.angle_alpha   90.00
_cell.angle_beta   90.00
_cell.angle_gamma   90.00
#
_symmetry.space_group_name_H-M   'P 1'
#
loop_
_entity.id
_entity.type
_entity.pdbx_description
1 polymer ?
#
loop_
_entity_poly.entity_id
_entity_poly.type
_entity_poly.pdbx_seq_one_letter_code
_entity_poly.pdbx_strand_id
1 'polypeptide(L)'
;MNELAISPDGKLIATGGMDGTVRLWDFQGRQVAEFRNPKGAIWGIAFSPNSLQIALAGDNGFVSVRRIDSLSDLMQNGCTWLKNYLTLNSSEKDGLKPSEKDSIKICNKKM
;
A
#
# COMPACT_ATOMS: atom_id res chain seq x y z
N MET A 1 -8.52 23.56 -10.10
CA MET A 1 -9.09 22.22 -10.38
C MET A 1 -8.50 21.31 -9.32
N ASN A 2 -9.35 20.66 -8.54
CA ASN A 2 -8.90 19.71 -7.52
C ASN A 2 -9.35 18.34 -7.99
N GLU A 3 -8.41 17.40 -8.05
CA GLU A 3 -8.66 16.03 -8.47
C GLU A 3 -9.00 15.15 -7.27
N LEU A 4 -9.94 14.23 -7.46
CA LEU A 4 -10.42 13.29 -6.45
C LEU A 4 -10.60 11.92 -7.11
N ALA A 5 -10.09 10.88 -6.46
CA ALA A 5 -10.33 9.50 -6.86
C ALA A 5 -10.65 8.64 -5.63
N ILE A 6 -11.49 7.63 -5.81
CA ILE A 6 -11.80 6.63 -4.78
C ILE A 6 -11.21 5.30 -5.22
N SER A 7 -10.57 4.56 -4.31
CA SER A 7 -10.07 3.22 -4.62
C SER A 7 -11.23 2.27 -4.90
N PRO A 8 -11.13 1.35 -5.88
CA PRO A 8 -12.20 0.41 -6.19
C PRO A 8 -12.64 -0.48 -5.02
N ASP A 9 -11.74 -0.76 -4.07
CA ASP A 9 -12.04 -1.51 -2.85
C ASP A 9 -12.76 -0.68 -1.78
N GLY A 10 -12.97 0.62 -2.02
CA GLY A 10 -13.69 1.51 -1.12
C GLY A 10 -12.99 1.75 0.22
N LYS A 11 -11.66 1.60 0.28
CA LYS A 11 -10.89 1.85 1.50
C LYS A 11 -10.19 3.21 1.55
N LEU A 12 -9.87 3.77 0.38
CA LEU A 12 -9.06 4.98 0.27
C LEU A 12 -9.67 6.02 -0.65
N ILE A 13 -9.42 7.27 -0.32
CA ILE A 13 -9.69 8.44 -1.13
C ILE A 13 -8.35 9.12 -1.43
N ALA A 14 -8.12 9.51 -2.68
CA ALA A 14 -6.95 10.26 -3.09
C ALA A 14 -7.33 11.65 -3.58
N THR A 15 -6.60 12.66 -3.15
CA THR A 15 -6.81 14.06 -3.57
C THR A 15 -5.53 14.68 -4.09
N GLY A 16 -5.60 15.41 -5.20
CA GLY A 16 -4.47 16.12 -5.81
C GLY A 16 -4.57 17.64 -5.64
N GLY A 17 -3.46 18.28 -5.26
CA GLY A 17 -3.36 19.71 -5.03
C GLY A 17 -2.49 20.45 -6.06
N MET A 18 -2.74 21.76 -6.19
CA MET A 18 -1.88 22.68 -6.95
C MET A 18 -0.50 22.87 -6.31
N ASP A 19 -0.38 22.60 -5.01
CA ASP A 19 0.87 22.60 -4.25
C ASP A 19 1.76 21.37 -4.57
N GLY A 20 1.35 20.55 -5.54
CA GLY A 20 2.04 19.33 -5.93
C GLY A 20 1.90 18.19 -4.93
N THR A 21 0.99 18.30 -3.96
CA THR A 21 0.76 17.24 -2.99
C THR A 21 -0.39 16.33 -3.42
N VAL A 22 -0.21 15.04 -3.17
CA VAL A 22 -1.26 14.03 -3.24
C VAL A 22 -1.46 13.50 -1.83
N ARG A 23 -2.68 13.58 -1.33
CA ARG A 23 -3.03 13.07 0.00
C ARG A 23 -3.92 11.85 -0.15
N LEU A 24 -3.65 10.83 0.65
CA LEU A 24 -4.52 9.68 0.80
C LEU A 24 -5.27 9.79 2.12
N TRP A 25 -6.56 9.49 2.08
CA TRP A 25 -7.47 9.58 3.20
C TRP A 25 -8.19 8.25 3.37
N ASP A 26 -8.53 7.92 4.61
CA ASP A 26 -9.59 6.96 4.87
C ASP A 26 -10.98 7.62 4.80
N PHE A 27 -12.03 6.81 4.83
CA PHE A 27 -13.41 7.27 4.80
C PHE A 27 -13.88 7.94 6.10
N GLN A 28 -13.04 7.95 7.14
CA GLN A 28 -13.26 8.72 8.36
C GLN A 28 -12.65 10.13 8.26
N GLY A 29 -12.03 10.48 7.13
CA GLY A 29 -11.41 11.78 6.89
C GLY A 29 -10.01 11.91 7.49
N ARG A 30 -9.39 10.81 7.93
CA ARG A 30 -8.01 10.84 8.44
C ARG A 30 -7.05 10.67 7.27
N GLN A 31 -6.03 11.53 7.22
CA GLN A 31 -4.95 11.39 6.26
C GLN A 31 -4.08 10.19 6.64
N VAL A 32 -3.93 9.22 5.73
CA VAL A 32 -3.14 7.99 5.95
C VAL A 32 -1.78 8.04 5.27
N ALA A 33 -1.64 8.86 4.22
CA ALA A 33 -0.35 9.07 3.53
C ALA A 33 -0.33 10.39 2.77
N GLU A 34 0.88 10.85 2.44
CA GLU A 34 1.12 11.99 1.56
C GLU A 34 2.24 11.67 0.58
N PHE A 35 2.06 12.08 -0.69
CA PHE A 35 3.10 12.07 -1.70
C PHE A 35 3.32 13.49 -2.18
N ARG A 36 4.59 13.89 -2.30
CA ARG A 36 4.94 15.22 -2.80
C ARG A 36 5.58 15.11 -4.17
N ASN A 37 5.00 15.78 -5.15
CA ASN A 37 5.60 16.04 -6.44
C ASN A 37 6.28 17.41 -6.41
N PRO A 38 7.63 17.47 -6.47
CA PRO A 38 8.34 18.74 -6.51
C PRO A 38 8.19 19.46 -7.86
N LYS A 39 7.63 18.80 -8.89
CA LYS A 39 7.54 19.31 -10.26
C LYS A 39 6.28 20.14 -10.55
N GLY A 40 5.41 20.36 -9.57
CA GLY A 40 4.22 21.20 -9.74
C GLY A 40 2.91 20.45 -9.50
N ALA A 41 1.81 21.04 -9.98
CA ALA A 41 0.45 20.63 -9.67
C ALA A 41 0.12 19.22 -10.15
N ILE A 42 -0.84 18.59 -9.47
CA ILE A 42 -1.39 17.29 -9.86
C ILE A 42 -2.74 17.51 -10.53
N TRP A 43 -2.87 16.97 -11.74
CA TRP A 43 -4.05 17.13 -12.60
C TRP A 43 -4.73 15.81 -12.93
N GLY A 44 -4.18 14.67 -12.50
CA GLY A 44 -4.70 13.35 -12.80
C GLY A 44 -4.40 12.37 -11.68
N ILE A 45 -5.41 11.65 -11.22
CA ILE A 45 -5.33 10.58 -10.23
C ILE A 45 -6.24 9.44 -10.67
N ALA A 46 -5.69 8.23 -10.76
CA ALA A 46 -6.46 7.03 -11.03
C ALA A 46 -5.97 5.86 -10.19
N PHE A 47 -6.90 5.10 -9.60
CA PHE A 47 -6.57 3.82 -8.99
C PHE A 47 -6.62 2.71 -10.04
N SER A 48 -5.77 1.69 -9.89
CA SER A 48 -5.90 0.46 -10.65
C SER A 48 -7.17 -0.29 -10.25
N PRO A 49 -7.78 -1.09 -11.14
CA PRO A 49 -9.01 -1.84 -10.84
C PRO A 49 -8.90 -2.77 -9.62
N ASN A 50 -7.69 -3.25 -9.32
CA ASN A 50 -7.43 -4.10 -8.15
C ASN A 50 -7.09 -3.30 -6.87
N SER A 51 -7.15 -1.97 -6.90
CA SER A 51 -6.82 -1.04 -5.79
C SER A 51 -5.39 -1.08 -5.27
N LEU A 52 -4.48 -1.83 -5.92
CA LEU A 52 -3.09 -1.98 -5.47
C LEU A 52 -2.15 -0.91 -6.03
N GLN A 53 -2.60 -0.11 -7.00
CA GLN A 53 -1.79 0.92 -7.61
C GLN A 53 -2.56 2.23 -7.77
N ILE A 54 -1.80 3.32 -7.78
CA ILE A 54 -2.27 4.64 -8.11
C ILE A 54 -1.39 5.23 -9.22
N ALA A 55 -2.01 5.77 -10.24
CA ALA A 55 -1.38 6.57 -11.28
C ALA A 55 -1.64 8.04 -10.99
N LEU A 56 -0.59 8.85 -11.10
CA LEU A 56 -0.59 10.29 -10.86
C LEU A 56 -0.07 10.97 -12.11
N ALA A 57 -0.74 12.04 -12.55
CA ALA A 57 -0.30 12.90 -13.63
C ALA A 57 -0.31 14.36 -13.18
N GLY A 58 0.66 15.15 -13.64
CA GLY A 58 0.82 16.53 -13.21
C GLY A 58 1.64 17.38 -14.17
N ASP A 59 2.02 18.57 -13.71
CA ASP A 59 2.82 19.53 -14.48
C ASP A 59 4.15 18.94 -14.98
N ASN A 60 4.69 19.58 -16.03
CA ASN A 60 6.02 19.29 -16.55
C ASN A 60 6.22 17.81 -16.96
N GLY A 61 5.16 17.19 -17.48
CA GLY A 61 5.16 15.78 -17.88
C GLY A 61 5.30 14.82 -16.72
N PHE A 62 4.95 15.23 -15.48
CA PHE A 62 4.97 14.34 -14.33
C PHE A 62 3.96 13.21 -14.55
N VAL A 63 4.45 11.97 -14.58
CA VAL A 63 3.67 10.75 -14.53
C VAL A 63 4.33 9.81 -13.53
N SER A 64 3.56 9.29 -12.58
CA SER A 64 4.06 8.35 -11.58
C SER A 64 3.02 7.27 -11.31
N VAL A 65 3.43 6.01 -11.38
CA VAL A 65 2.63 4.87 -10.91
C VAL A 65 3.27 4.34 -9.63
N ARG A 66 2.46 4.15 -8.59
CA ARG A 66 2.92 3.68 -7.27
C ARG A 66 2.05 2.56 -6.78
N ARG A 67 2.64 1.64 -6.03
CA ARG A 67 1.90 0.65 -5.24
C ARG A 67 1.35 1.30 -3.98
N ILE A 68 0.11 0.97 -3.66
CA ILE A 68 -0.53 1.28 -2.38
C ILE A 68 -0.87 -0.07 -1.77
N ASP A 69 0.04 -0.61 -0.98
CA ASP A 69 -0.18 -1.85 -0.25
C ASP A 69 -0.85 -1.48 1.10
N SER A 70 -1.99 -2.11 1.42
CA SER A 70 -2.54 -2.01 2.78
C SER A 70 -1.58 -2.67 3.77
N LEU A 71 -1.61 -2.25 5.04
CA LEU A 71 -0.93 -3.00 6.10
C LEU A 71 -1.34 -4.48 6.08
N SER A 72 -2.62 -4.76 5.83
CA SER A 72 -3.13 -6.13 5.70
C SER A 72 -2.49 -6.89 4.53
N ASP A 73 -2.35 -6.26 3.37
CA ASP A 73 -1.69 -6.85 2.20
C ASP A 73 -0.20 -7.06 2.43
N LEU A 74 0.49 -6.10 3.06
CA LEU A 74 1.90 -6.23 3.44
C LEU A 74 2.11 -7.39 4.42
N MET A 75 1.25 -7.50 5.42
CA MET A 75 1.28 -8.60 6.38
C MET A 75 1.01 -9.94 5.69
N GLN A 76 0.01 -10.04 4.82
CA GLN A 76 -0.27 -11.28 4.07
C GLN A 76 0.88 -11.67 3.17
N ASN A 77 1.49 -10.71 2.46
CA ASN A 77 2.63 -10.94 1.60
C ASN A 77 3.84 -11.45 2.39
N GLY A 78 4.15 -10.83 3.53
CA GLY A 78 5.22 -11.27 4.44
C GLY A 78 4.99 -12.67 4.98
N CYS A 79 3.75 -12.96 5.42
CA CYS A 79 3.36 -14.27 5.91
C CYS A 79 3.44 -15.36 4.84
N THR A 80 3.03 -15.03 3.61
CA THR A 80 3.12 -15.94 2.46
C THR A 80 4.57 -16.27 2.13
N TRP A 81 5.43 -15.26 2.07
CA TRP A 81 6.85 -15.44 1.83
C TRP A 81 7.50 -16.33 2.89
N LEU A 82 7.28 -16.01 4.18
CA LEU A 82 7.86 -16.76 5.30
C LEU A 82 7.40 -18.22 5.30
N LYS A 83 6.12 -18.47 5.01
CA LYS A 83 5.56 -19.82 4.90
C LYS A 83 6.23 -20.62 3.78
N ASN A 84 6.42 -20.01 2.60
CA ASN A 84 7.08 -20.67 1.47
C ASN A 84 8.54 -20.98 1.79
N TYR A 85 9.26 -20.03 2.37
CA TYR A 85 10.66 -20.20 2.76
C TYR A 85 10.85 -21.36 3.74
N LEU A 86 10.06 -21.43 4.81
CA LEU A 86 10.14 -22.51 5.82
C LEU A 86 9.66 -23.87 5.28
N THR A 87 8.90 -23.88 4.19
CA THR A 87 8.51 -25.13 3.51
C THR A 87 9.69 -25.71 2.72
N LEU A 88 10.50 -24.84 2.11
CA LEU A 88 11.71 -25.23 1.38
C LEU A 88 12.91 -25.53 2.31
N ASN A 89 12.92 -24.95 3.50
CA ASN A 89 14.02 -25.07 4.47
C ASN A 89 13.51 -25.69 5.79
N SER A 90 13.15 -26.97 5.75
CA SER A 90 12.56 -27.68 6.90
C SER A 90 13.49 -27.75 8.13
N SER A 91 14.80 -27.86 7.92
CA SER A 91 15.79 -27.86 9.01
C SER A 91 15.80 -26.56 9.82
N GLU A 92 15.66 -25.41 9.16
CA GLU A 92 15.57 -24.11 9.84
C GLU A 92 14.27 -23.95 10.61
N LYS A 93 13.17 -24.48 10.07
CA LYS A 93 11.86 -24.48 10.73
C LYS A 93 11.89 -25.22 12.06
N ASP A 94 12.60 -26.35 12.13
CA ASP A 94 12.73 -27.14 13.35
C ASP A 94 13.59 -26.41 14.40
N GLY A 95 14.59 -25.64 13.94
CA GLY A 95 15.50 -24.84 14.78
C GLY A 95 14.95 -23.51 15.31
N LEU A 96 13.73 -23.12 14.96
CA LEU A 96 13.14 -21.84 15.39
C LEU A 96 12.99 -21.76 16.92
N LYS A 97 13.39 -20.61 17.48
CA LYS A 97 13.21 -20.25 18.88
C LYS A 97 11.71 -20.05 19.20
N PRO A 98 11.30 -20.19 20.47
CA PRO A 98 9.90 -19.99 20.87
C PRO A 98 9.30 -18.65 20.41
N SER A 99 10.05 -17.55 20.54
CA SER A 99 9.62 -16.21 20.11
C SER A 99 9.39 -16.09 18.60
N GLU A 100 10.15 -16.82 17.80
CA GLU A 100 10.01 -16.84 16.33
C GLU A 100 8.79 -17.68 15.93
N LYS A 101 8.54 -18.80 16.62
CA LYS A 101 7.33 -19.61 16.46
C LYS A 101 6.07 -18.82 16.81
N ASP A 102 6.12 -17.95 17.81
CA ASP A 102 5.00 -17.08 18.18
C ASP A 102 4.73 -16.00 17.12
N SER A 103 5.77 -15.44 16.51
CA SER A 103 5.63 -14.50 15.38
C SER A 103 4.96 -15.17 14.16
N ILE A 104 5.25 -16.44 13.89
CA ILE A 104 4.59 -17.22 12.82
C ILE A 104 3.11 -17.47 13.13
N LYS A 105 2.71 -17.59 14.40
CA LYS A 105 1.29 -17.75 14.77
C LYS A 105 0.46 -16.53 14.38
N ILE A 106 1.06 -15.34 14.35
CA ILE A 106 0.39 -14.10 13.91
C ILE A 106 -0.09 -14.27 12.46
N CYS A 107 0.70 -14.92 11.60
CA CYS A 107 0.35 -15.22 10.22
C CYS A 107 -0.81 -16.20 10.04
N ASN A 108 -1.15 -16.99 11.07
CA ASN A 108 -2.24 -17.97 11.04
C ASN A 108 -3.53 -17.44 11.70
N LYS A 109 -3.48 -16.27 12.34
CA LYS A 109 -4.69 -15.60 12.83
C LYS A 109 -5.38 -14.97 11.63
N LYS A 110 -6.67 -15.29 11.41
CA LYS A 110 -7.49 -14.58 10.41
C LYS A 110 -7.40 -13.08 10.71
N MET A 111 -6.78 -12.33 9.80
CA MET A 111 -6.85 -10.87 9.74
C MET A 111 -8.14 -10.45 9.07
#